data_AF-A0AAV9VCJ4-F1
#
_entry.id   AF-A0AAV9VCJ4-F1
#
_cell.length_a   1.000
_cell.length_b   1.000
_cell.length_c   1.000
_cell.angle_alpha   90.00
_cell.angle_beta   90.00
_cell.angle_gamma   90.00
#
_symmetry.space_group_name_H-M   'P 1'
#
loop_
_entity.id
_entity.type
_entity.pdbx_description
1 polymer ?
#
loop_
_entity_poly.entity_id
_entity_poly.type
_entity_poly.pdbx_seq_one_letter_code
_entity_poly.pdbx_strand_id
1 'polypeptide(L)'
;MADPRPQTVAEAAAAQRSPILREVKAKRPWPPDFSKMSETDRYRLERKYKRRMRKGHPAGWMKFTGILQILTVTALPAYMILFMDWKMEHPFGPIREWMWSKIGSFNLGQDLVRASAVPDKTTTSSKPADSR
;
A
#
# COMPACT_ATOMS: atom_id res chain seq x y z
N MET A 1 3.21 60.85 25.57
CA MET A 1 3.89 59.99 24.56
C MET A 1 4.15 58.66 25.22
N ALA A 2 3.61 57.59 24.62
CA ALA A 2 3.55 56.25 25.20
C ALA A 2 4.89 55.51 25.09
N ASP A 3 5.08 54.50 25.94
CA ASP A 3 5.47 53.16 25.48
C ASP A 3 5.10 52.08 26.52
N PRO A 4 4.17 51.15 26.20
CA PRO A 4 3.88 49.98 27.05
C PRO A 4 4.81 48.78 26.77
N ARG A 5 5.07 48.00 27.82
CA ARG A 5 6.10 46.92 27.91
C ARG A 5 6.02 45.79 26.86
N PRO A 6 7.15 45.14 26.51
CA PRO A 6 7.20 44.05 25.54
C PRO A 6 6.78 42.71 26.16
N GLN A 7 5.47 42.44 26.27
CA GLN A 7 4.93 41.10 26.58
C GLN A 7 4.67 40.27 25.30
N THR A 8 5.07 40.74 24.13
CA THR A 8 4.41 40.35 22.87
C THR A 8 5.06 39.21 22.08
N VAL A 9 6.23 38.68 22.48
CA VAL A 9 6.89 37.61 21.69
C VAL A 9 6.62 36.20 22.22
N ALA A 10 6.56 36.02 23.55
CA ALA A 10 6.30 34.71 24.15
C ALA A 10 4.80 34.34 24.08
N GLU A 11 3.90 35.30 24.23
CA GLU A 11 2.45 35.09 24.12
C GLU A 11 2.00 34.91 22.65
N ALA A 12 2.66 35.57 21.70
CA ALA A 12 2.39 35.41 20.26
C ALA A 12 2.84 34.06 19.69
N ALA A 13 3.83 33.40 20.30
CA ALA A 13 4.25 32.05 19.92
C ALA A 13 3.29 30.98 20.44
N ALA A 14 2.70 31.16 21.61
CA ALA A 14 1.70 30.23 22.17
C ALA A 14 0.32 30.32 21.48
N ALA A 15 0.02 31.43 20.81
CA ALA A 15 -1.21 31.64 20.04
C ALA A 15 -1.17 31.09 18.60
N GLN A 16 -0.04 30.53 18.14
CA GLN A 16 0.05 29.88 16.84
C GLN A 16 -0.54 28.46 16.87
N ARG A 17 -1.82 28.34 17.23
CA ARG A 17 -2.65 27.24 16.72
C ARG A 17 -2.74 27.47 15.22
N SER A 18 -2.12 26.59 14.46
CA SER A 18 -2.13 26.59 12.99
C SER A 18 -3.51 27.03 12.46
N PRO A 19 -3.61 28.12 11.69
CA PRO A 19 -4.89 28.74 11.30
C PRO A 19 -5.74 27.88 10.35
N ILE A 20 -5.29 26.66 10.06
CA ILE A 20 -5.92 25.75 9.10
C ILE A 20 -7.06 24.94 9.74
N LEU A 21 -7.09 24.76 11.05
CA LEU A 21 -8.23 24.15 11.74
C LEU A 21 -9.02 25.23 12.47
N ARG A 22 -9.76 26.04 11.72
CA ARG A 22 -10.91 26.75 12.28
C ARG A 22 -11.72 25.70 13.04
N GLU A 23 -12.04 25.95 14.31
CA GLU A 23 -12.91 25.08 15.11
C GLU A 23 -14.30 25.04 14.47
N VAL A 24 -14.49 24.15 13.49
CA VAL A 24 -15.78 23.85 12.91
C VAL A 24 -16.55 23.07 13.96
N LYS A 25 -17.18 23.78 14.89
CA LYS A 25 -18.12 23.16 15.82
C LYS A 25 -19.25 22.59 14.97
N ALA A 26 -19.29 21.26 14.87
CA ALA A 26 -20.33 20.59 14.10
C ALA A 26 -21.70 21.03 14.65
N LYS A 27 -22.61 21.46 13.75
CA LYS A 27 -23.99 21.86 14.11
C LYS A 27 -24.72 20.78 14.91
N ARG A 28 -24.29 19.52 14.79
CA ARG A 28 -24.71 18.40 15.63
C ARG A 28 -23.45 17.75 16.20
N PRO A 29 -23.22 17.79 17.52
CA PRO A 29 -22.11 17.09 18.14
C PRO A 29 -22.27 15.60 17.84
N TRP A 30 -21.24 15.03 17.26
CA TRP A 30 -21.07 13.60 17.09
C TRP A 30 -20.15 13.15 18.21
N PRO A 31 -20.40 12.06 18.94
CA PRO A 31 -21.31 10.94 18.66
C PRO A 31 -22.72 11.16 19.23
N PRO A 32 -23.77 10.58 18.63
CA PRO A 32 -25.08 10.52 19.26
C PRO A 32 -25.00 9.74 20.58
N ASP A 33 -25.47 10.33 21.69
CA ASP A 33 -25.54 9.65 22.98
C ASP A 33 -26.54 8.46 22.91
N PHE A 34 -26.04 7.26 22.61
CA PHE A 34 -26.89 6.06 22.46
C PHE A 34 -27.55 5.59 23.76
N SER A 35 -27.07 6.05 24.91
CA SER A 35 -27.61 5.69 26.24
C SER A 35 -28.92 6.40 26.57
N LYS A 36 -29.26 7.48 25.85
CA LYS A 36 -30.50 8.26 26.06
C LYS A 36 -31.59 7.95 25.03
N MET A 37 -31.34 7.03 24.10
CA MET A 37 -32.22 6.76 22.96
C MET A 37 -32.95 5.43 23.12
N SER A 38 -34.22 5.39 22.72
CA SER A 38 -35.04 4.16 22.69
C SER A 38 -34.36 3.08 21.82
N GLU A 39 -34.48 1.82 22.23
CA GLU A 39 -33.94 0.66 21.50
C GLU A 39 -34.40 0.60 20.03
N THR A 40 -35.63 1.06 19.78
CA THR A 40 -36.22 1.12 18.44
C THR A 40 -35.49 2.11 17.51
N ASP A 41 -35.04 3.24 18.06
CA ASP A 41 -34.29 4.24 17.31
C ASP A 41 -32.84 3.83 17.11
N ARG A 42 -32.24 3.15 18.11
CA ARG A 42 -30.91 2.56 17.99
C ARG A 42 -30.85 1.54 16.86
N TYR A 43 -31.85 0.65 16.76
CA TYR A 43 -31.95 -0.34 15.68
C TYR A 43 -32.11 0.31 14.29
N ARG A 44 -32.85 1.42 14.20
CA ARG A 44 -32.98 2.21 12.96
C ARG A 44 -31.66 2.84 12.53
N LEU A 45 -30.86 3.35 13.48
CA LEU A 45 -29.53 3.90 13.21
C LEU A 45 -28.55 2.80 12.79
N GLU A 46 -28.57 1.66 13.48
CA GLU A 46 -27.74 0.50 13.14
C GLU A 46 -28.03 -0.01 11.73
N ARG A 47 -29.31 -0.13 11.35
CA ARG A 47 -29.72 -0.51 9.99
C ARG A 47 -29.28 0.51 8.95
N LYS A 48 -29.37 1.81 9.25
CA LYS A 48 -28.88 2.89 8.37
C LYS A 48 -27.36 2.83 8.20
N TYR A 49 -26.62 2.56 9.28
CA TYR A 49 -25.16 2.42 9.26
C TYR A 49 -24.72 1.19 8.45
N LYS A 50 -25.28 0.01 8.72
CA LYS A 50 -24.97 -1.22 7.97
C LYS A 50 -25.22 -1.07 6.47
N ARG A 51 -26.30 -0.37 6.10
CA ARG A 51 -26.60 -0.05 4.69
C ARG A 51 -25.60 0.92 4.06
N ARG A 52 -25.15 1.93 4.79
CA ARG A 52 -24.15 2.91 4.31
C ARG A 52 -22.75 2.31 4.24
N MET A 53 -22.39 1.41 5.16
CA MET A 53 -21.13 0.67 5.12
C MET A 53 -21.10 -0.35 3.98
N ARG A 54 -22.22 -1.03 3.71
CA ARG A 54 -22.32 -1.94 2.56
C ARG A 54 -22.29 -1.22 1.20
N LYS A 55 -22.66 0.07 1.16
CA LYS A 55 -22.62 0.94 -0.02
C LYS A 55 -21.43 1.92 -0.01
N GLY A 56 -20.60 1.87 1.04
CA GLY A 56 -19.52 2.82 1.32
C GLY A 56 -18.26 2.44 0.57
N HIS A 57 -18.40 2.43 -0.75
CA HIS A 57 -17.39 2.39 -1.81
C HIS A 57 -16.17 1.47 -1.60
N PRO A 58 -15.96 0.52 -2.53
CA PRO A 58 -14.64 -0.03 -2.70
C PRO A 58 -13.74 1.12 -3.16
N ALA A 59 -12.72 1.46 -2.40
CA ALA A 59 -11.65 2.36 -2.83
C ALA A 59 -10.84 1.78 -4.02
N GLY A 60 -11.44 0.93 -4.85
CA GLY A 60 -10.82 0.18 -5.93
C GLY A 60 -10.25 1.09 -7.00
N TRP A 61 -10.93 2.17 -7.37
CA TRP A 61 -10.41 3.10 -8.39
C TRP A 61 -9.19 3.88 -7.90
N MET A 62 -9.24 4.44 -6.69
CA MET A 62 -8.09 5.13 -6.09
C MET A 62 -6.91 4.17 -5.87
N LYS A 63 -7.20 2.93 -5.46
CA LYS A 63 -6.19 1.86 -5.35
C LYS A 63 -5.61 1.51 -6.72
N PHE A 64 -6.45 1.39 -7.75
CA PHE A 64 -6.04 1.07 -9.10
C PHE A 64 -5.15 2.17 -9.69
N THR A 65 -5.55 3.43 -9.59
CA THR A 65 -4.73 4.55 -10.07
C THR A 65 -3.46 4.70 -9.25
N GLY A 66 -3.49 4.43 -7.95
CA GLY A 66 -2.28 4.42 -7.11
C GLY A 66 -1.28 3.34 -7.54
N ILE A 67 -1.77 2.13 -7.81
CA ILE A 67 -0.94 1.02 -8.34
C ILE A 67 -0.44 1.36 -9.74
N LEU A 68 -1.31 1.87 -10.62
CA LEU A 68 -0.95 2.25 -11.98
C LEU A 68 0.08 3.38 -12.00
N GLN A 69 -0.03 4.34 -11.07
CA GLN A 69 0.93 5.42 -10.92
C GLN A 69 2.30 4.89 -10.49
N ILE A 70 2.36 4.02 -9.47
CA ILE A 70 3.61 3.41 -9.02
C ILE A 70 4.20 2.54 -10.13
N LEU A 71 3.36 1.76 -10.83
CA LEU A 71 3.79 0.94 -11.95
C LEU A 71 4.38 1.81 -13.05
N THR A 72 3.74 2.92 -13.41
CA THR A 72 4.22 3.82 -14.47
C THR A 72 5.53 4.49 -14.05
N VAL A 73 5.59 5.06 -12.84
CA VAL A 73 6.77 5.74 -12.31
C VAL A 73 7.96 4.80 -12.16
N THR A 74 7.75 3.50 -11.92
CA THR A 74 8.84 2.51 -11.80
C THR A 74 9.18 1.82 -13.12
N ALA A 75 8.19 1.50 -13.96
CA ALA A 75 8.39 0.77 -15.21
C ALA A 75 9.12 1.60 -16.27
N LEU A 76 8.83 2.90 -16.41
CA LEU A 76 9.54 3.75 -17.37
C LEU A 76 11.05 3.83 -17.07
N PRO A 77 11.51 4.25 -15.87
CA PRO A 77 12.95 4.30 -15.60
C PRO A 77 13.58 2.90 -15.63
N ALA A 78 12.88 1.85 -15.20
CA ALA A 78 13.37 0.48 -15.35
C ALA A 78 13.61 0.12 -16.83
N TYR A 79 12.71 0.49 -17.74
CA TYR A 79 12.90 0.32 -19.18
C TYR A 79 14.10 1.11 -19.72
N MET A 80 14.23 2.39 -19.31
CA MET A 80 15.36 3.23 -19.70
C MET A 80 16.70 2.65 -19.25
N ILE A 81 16.75 2.11 -18.02
CA ILE A 81 17.97 1.55 -17.44
C ILE A 81 18.31 0.19 -18.05
N LEU A 82 17.30 -0.66 -18.30
CA LEU A 82 17.51 -2.07 -18.61
C LEU A 82 17.47 -2.41 -20.10
N PHE A 83 16.65 -1.71 -20.88
CA PHE A 83 16.37 -2.07 -22.27
C PHE A 83 16.74 -0.99 -23.27
N MET A 84 16.79 0.29 -22.88
CA MET A 84 17.16 1.34 -23.81
C MET A 84 18.64 1.21 -24.19
N ASP A 85 18.88 1.00 -25.48
CA ASP A 85 20.21 0.87 -26.07
C ASP A 85 20.68 2.26 -26.52
N TRP A 86 21.50 2.91 -25.69
CA TRP A 86 22.14 4.16 -26.09
C TRP A 86 23.39 3.84 -26.90
N LYS A 87 23.66 4.64 -27.94
CA LYS A 87 24.82 4.49 -28.86
C LYS A 87 26.20 4.68 -28.18
N MET A 88 26.24 4.79 -26.85
CA MET A 88 27.43 4.97 -26.02
C MET A 88 27.55 3.77 -25.08
N GLU A 89 28.78 3.45 -24.65
CA GLU A 89 29.07 2.38 -23.69
C GLU A 89 28.12 2.43 -22.48
N HIS A 90 27.39 1.32 -22.23
CA HIS A 90 26.25 1.27 -21.31
C HIS A 90 26.64 1.66 -19.87
N PRO A 91 26.24 2.83 -19.36
CA PRO A 91 26.63 3.26 -18.00
C PRO A 91 25.97 2.41 -16.90
N PHE A 92 24.95 1.61 -17.26
CA PHE A 92 24.21 0.76 -16.33
C PHE A 92 24.51 -0.74 -16.46
N GLY A 93 25.50 -1.15 -17.25
CA GLY A 93 25.87 -2.57 -17.45
C GLY A 93 26.01 -3.37 -16.14
N PRO A 94 26.79 -2.92 -15.15
CA PRO A 94 26.95 -3.62 -13.87
C PRO A 94 25.64 -3.79 -13.08
N ILE A 95 24.72 -2.82 -13.20
CA ILE A 95 23.42 -2.86 -12.53
C ILE A 95 22.49 -3.88 -13.21
N ARG A 96 22.56 -4.02 -14.54
CA ARG A 96 21.81 -5.03 -15.29
C ARG A 96 22.23 -6.45 -14.88
N GLU A 97 23.53 -6.72 -14.85
CA GLU A 97 24.07 -8.04 -14.48
C GLU A 97 23.72 -8.41 -13.03
N TRP A 98 23.86 -7.46 -12.10
CA TRP A 98 23.44 -7.67 -10.72
C TRP A 98 21.95 -7.97 -10.59
N MET A 99 21.10 -7.27 -11.37
CA MET A 99 19.66 -7.46 -11.36
C MET A 99 19.28 -8.85 -11.92
N TRP A 100 19.83 -9.25 -13.07
CA TRP A 100 19.57 -10.57 -13.65
C TRP A 100 20.09 -11.71 -12.78
N SER A 101 21.26 -11.53 -12.13
CA SER A 101 21.78 -12.48 -11.14
C SER A 101 20.82 -12.67 -9.95
N LYS A 102 20.24 -11.58 -9.43
CA LYS A 102 19.22 -11.65 -8.37
C LYS A 102 17.90 -12.28 -8.83
N ILE A 103 17.41 -11.92 -10.01
CA ILE A 103 16.17 -12.50 -10.57
C ILE A 103 16.36 -14.00 -10.83
N GLY A 104 17.49 -14.40 -11.39
CA GLY A 104 17.84 -15.81 -11.58
C GLY A 104 17.91 -16.57 -10.25
N SER A 105 18.56 -16.00 -9.23
CA SER A 105 18.66 -16.60 -7.89
C SER A 105 17.29 -16.74 -7.21
N PHE A 106 16.40 -15.76 -7.42
CA PHE A 106 15.04 -15.79 -6.87
C PHE A 106 14.17 -16.85 -7.54
N ASN A 107 14.18 -16.94 -8.88
CA ASN A 107 13.44 -17.98 -9.61
C ASN A 107 13.98 -19.38 -9.27
N LEU A 108 15.31 -19.56 -9.22
CA LEU A 108 15.92 -20.82 -8.82
C LEU A 108 15.53 -21.22 -7.38
N GLY A 109 15.44 -20.27 -6.46
CA GLY A 109 14.94 -20.52 -5.10
C GLY A 109 13.47 -20.96 -5.07
N GLN A 110 12.61 -20.38 -5.90
CA GLN A 110 11.22 -20.82 -6.04
C GLN A 110 11.12 -22.20 -6.68
N ASP A 111 11.96 -22.51 -7.67
CA ASP A 111 11.98 -23.80 -8.35
C ASP A 111 12.49 -24.91 -7.42
N LEU A 112 13.47 -24.63 -6.55
CA LEU A 112 13.95 -25.56 -5.53
C LEU A 112 12.90 -25.83 -4.44
N VAL A 113 12.21 -24.78 -3.96
CA VAL A 113 11.07 -24.93 -3.03
C VAL A 113 9.91 -25.69 -3.68
N ARG A 114 9.68 -25.48 -4.98
CA ARG A 114 8.65 -26.22 -5.73
C ARG A 114 9.06 -27.66 -6.02
N ALA A 115 10.33 -27.93 -6.33
CA ALA A 115 10.87 -29.27 -6.56
C ALA A 115 10.85 -30.12 -5.28
N SER A 116 11.16 -29.52 -4.13
CA SER A 116 11.06 -30.18 -2.82
C SER A 116 9.61 -30.36 -2.32
N ALA A 117 8.66 -29.57 -2.83
CA ALA A 117 7.23 -29.72 -2.55
C ALA A 117 6.50 -30.71 -3.47
N VAL A 118 7.16 -31.25 -4.49
CA VAL A 118 6.64 -32.37 -5.28
C VAL A 118 7.02 -33.67 -4.56
N PRO A 119 6.07 -34.40 -3.95
CA PRO A 119 6.37 -35.70 -3.35
C PRO A 119 6.76 -36.67 -4.47
N ASP A 120 7.96 -37.23 -4.33
CA ASP A 120 8.60 -38.13 -5.27
C ASP A 120 7.84 -39.45 -5.36
N LYS A 121 6.88 -39.52 -6.30
CA LYS A 121 6.17 -40.75 -6.66
C LYS A 121 6.85 -41.43 -7.85
N THR A 122 8.15 -41.70 -7.76
CA THR A 122 8.88 -42.47 -8.76
C THR A 122 9.80 -43.51 -8.12
N THR A 123 9.27 -44.31 -7.20
CA THR A 123 9.89 -45.59 -6.85
C THR A 123 8.79 -46.63 -6.70
N THR A 124 8.51 -47.36 -7.79
CA THR A 124 8.05 -48.76 -7.80
C THR A 124 7.79 -49.17 -9.25
N SER A 125 8.70 -49.94 -9.83
CA SER A 125 8.42 -51.31 -10.29
C SER A 125 9.47 -51.74 -11.30
N SER A 126 10.39 -52.55 -10.80
CA SER A 126 11.30 -53.39 -11.55
C SER A 126 10.54 -54.34 -12.48
N LYS A 127 10.99 -54.44 -13.74
CA LYS A 127 10.87 -55.69 -14.49
C LYS A 127 12.05 -55.83 -15.46
N PRO A 128 13.02 -56.72 -15.21
CA PRO A 128 14.00 -57.08 -16.22
C PRO A 128 13.28 -57.93 -17.27
N ALA A 129 13.21 -57.44 -18.51
CA ALA A 129 12.70 -58.22 -19.62
C ALA A 129 13.81 -59.16 -20.09
N ASP A 130 13.49 -60.44 -19.93
CA ASP A 130 14.24 -61.65 -20.17
C ASP A 130 14.75 -61.78 -21.62
N SER A 131 15.85 -62.52 -21.75
CA SER A 131 16.53 -62.87 -22.99
C SER A 131 15.67 -63.79 -23.87
N ARG A 132 15.63 -63.52 -25.18
CA ARG A 132 15.50 -64.55 -26.22
C ARG A 132 15.93 -64.05 -27.58
#